data_AF-A0A2E1H4B0-F1
#
_entry.id   AF-A0A2E1H4B0-F1
#
_cell.length_a   1.000
_cell.length_b   1.000
_cell.length_c   1.000
_cell.angle_alpha   90.00
_cell.angle_beta   90.00
_cell.angle_gamma   90.00
#
_symmetry.space_group_name_H-M   'P 1'
#
loop_
_entity.id
_entity.type
_entity.pdbx_description
1 polymer ?
#
loop_
_entity_poly.entity_id
_entity_poly.type
_entity_poly.pdbx_seq_one_letter_code
_entity_poly.pdbx_strand_id
1 'polypeptide(L)'
;MTTQDLAPCESTRAQIASTVWFSVLIPGLGHLLQKQRGWALFWFVTSQFLLISGFYLADFSQLDYGSPLGIGGNTIIYFLIPESGNFLSAQIFARMYDSIESGGRYPTEIPWRNLGYIMSAMSGFLGIFSAVHAAGILSRSSASSSHAKTLLNPGSAALLSFMLPGLGHYKTGRKFKGVLLGGSIMALFIVGMMLGDWADFDRQRHSYYWVGQMCMGGSGWLTALMSEPAKFTSVMPYQDVGLLFTTAAGFFNIVASLDAFHRAEHDILILEPSNDISE
;
A
#
# COMPACT_ATOMS: atom_id res chain seq x y z
N MET A 1 35.63 -7.32 -13.85
CA MET A 1 34.77 -7.41 -12.66
C MET A 1 33.46 -8.01 -13.12
N THR A 2 33.27 -9.30 -12.89
CA THR A 2 31.94 -9.91 -12.95
C THR A 2 31.06 -9.12 -12.00
N THR A 3 29.99 -8.53 -12.53
CA THR A 3 28.89 -8.00 -11.71
C THR A 3 28.30 -9.20 -10.97
N GLN A 4 28.85 -9.52 -9.79
CA GLN A 4 28.12 -10.33 -8.84
C GLN A 4 26.81 -9.58 -8.58
N ASP A 5 25.69 -10.17 -8.97
CA ASP A 5 24.39 -9.62 -8.66
C ASP A 5 24.30 -9.49 -7.14
N LEU A 6 24.24 -8.25 -6.65
CA LEU A 6 24.01 -7.94 -5.24
C LEU A 6 22.61 -8.45 -4.89
N ALA A 7 22.55 -9.69 -4.43
CA ALA A 7 21.32 -10.38 -4.06
C ALA A 7 21.54 -11.17 -2.76
N PRO A 8 20.53 -11.25 -1.88
CA PRO A 8 20.59 -12.13 -0.72
C PRO A 8 20.82 -13.58 -1.15
N CYS A 9 21.45 -14.38 -0.29
CA CYS A 9 21.64 -15.82 -0.53
C CYS A 9 20.30 -16.55 -0.75
N GLU A 10 20.33 -17.66 -1.47
CA GLU A 10 19.12 -18.38 -1.90
C GLU A 10 18.20 -18.77 -0.73
N SER A 11 18.77 -19.24 0.37
CA SER A 11 18.02 -19.58 1.58
C SER A 11 17.29 -18.39 2.19
N THR A 12 17.90 -17.20 2.16
CA THR A 12 17.27 -15.94 2.59
C THR A 12 16.15 -15.54 1.64
N ARG A 13 16.35 -15.65 0.33
CA ARG A 13 15.31 -15.35 -0.67
C ARG A 13 14.08 -16.26 -0.51
N ALA A 14 14.28 -17.56 -0.26
CA ALA A 14 13.19 -18.49 -0.01
C ALA A 14 12.39 -18.12 1.25
N GLN A 15 13.08 -17.71 2.32
CA GLN A 15 12.44 -17.24 3.55
C GLN A 15 11.71 -15.90 3.36
N ILE A 16 12.26 -14.99 2.55
CA ILE A 16 11.58 -13.73 2.15
C ILE A 16 10.28 -14.07 1.42
N ALA A 17 10.32 -14.95 0.43
CA ALA A 17 9.13 -15.35 -0.33
C ALA A 17 8.04 -15.92 0.59
N SER A 18 8.39 -16.84 1.49
CA SER A 18 7.46 -17.38 2.48
C SER A 18 6.88 -16.28 3.37
N THR A 19 7.73 -15.41 3.92
CA THR A 19 7.33 -14.28 4.76
C THR A 19 6.31 -13.39 4.04
N VAL A 20 6.57 -13.03 2.78
CA VAL A 20 5.69 -12.18 1.98
C VAL A 20 4.34 -12.86 1.77
N TRP A 21 4.32 -14.14 1.38
CA TRP A 21 3.08 -14.89 1.16
C TRP A 21 2.19 -14.91 2.41
N PHE A 22 2.75 -15.24 3.56
CA PHE A 22 1.98 -15.28 4.81
C PHE A 22 1.50 -13.90 5.24
N SER A 23 2.31 -12.84 5.07
CA SER A 23 1.89 -11.47 5.39
C SER A 23 0.81 -10.92 4.45
N VAL A 24 0.80 -11.31 3.16
CA VAL A 24 -0.26 -10.92 2.22
C VAL A 24 -1.59 -11.60 2.58
N LEU A 25 -1.54 -12.86 3.02
CA LEU A 25 -2.73 -13.58 3.50
C LEU A 25 -3.34 -12.89 4.71
N ILE A 26 -2.52 -12.64 5.74
CA ILE A 26 -2.91 -11.91 6.94
C ILE A 26 -1.76 -11.00 7.36
N PRO A 27 -1.96 -9.68 7.40
CA PRO A 27 -0.96 -8.73 7.85
C PRO A 27 -0.38 -9.10 9.22
N GLY A 28 0.95 -9.14 9.33
CA GLY A 28 1.68 -9.52 10.54
C GLY A 28 2.10 -10.99 10.64
N LEU A 29 1.56 -11.92 9.84
CA LEU A 29 1.96 -13.33 9.93
C LEU A 29 3.43 -13.57 9.53
N GLY A 30 3.97 -12.86 8.54
CA GLY A 30 5.38 -12.97 8.18
C GLY A 30 6.31 -12.58 9.33
N HIS A 31 5.94 -11.58 10.14
CA HIS A 31 6.68 -11.23 11.36
C HIS A 31 6.60 -12.34 12.41
N LEU A 32 5.46 -13.04 12.51
CA LEU A 32 5.28 -14.15 13.45
C LEU A 32 6.19 -15.33 13.10
N LEU A 33 6.35 -15.65 11.82
CA LEU A 33 7.30 -16.67 11.34
C LEU A 33 8.75 -16.36 11.76
N GLN A 34 9.09 -15.07 11.81
CA GLN A 34 10.40 -14.58 12.26
C GLN A 34 10.47 -14.37 13.79
N LYS A 35 9.47 -14.83 14.54
CA LYS A 35 9.35 -14.66 16.01
C LYS A 35 9.28 -13.20 16.49
N GLN A 36 8.97 -12.26 15.59
CA GLN A 36 8.82 -10.84 15.87
C GLN A 36 7.40 -10.52 16.36
N ARG A 37 7.04 -11.02 17.55
CA ARG A 37 5.66 -10.98 18.07
C ARG A 37 5.07 -9.58 18.19
N GLY A 38 5.86 -8.59 18.62
CA GLY A 38 5.40 -7.20 18.75
C GLY A 38 4.97 -6.60 17.42
N TRP A 39 5.79 -6.79 16.38
CA TRP A 39 5.45 -6.33 15.04
C TRP A 39 4.29 -7.11 14.43
N ALA A 40 4.23 -8.43 14.65
CA ALA A 40 3.12 -9.25 14.21
C ALA A 40 1.78 -8.73 14.75
N LEU A 41 1.72 -8.48 16.07
CA LEU A 41 0.53 -7.97 16.73
C LEU A 41 0.16 -6.56 16.23
N PHE A 42 1.15 -5.66 16.11
CA PHE A 42 0.93 -4.30 15.61
C PHE A 42 0.28 -4.31 14.22
N TRP A 43 0.89 -5.00 13.25
CA TRP A 43 0.39 -5.03 11.88
C TRP A 43 -0.97 -5.72 11.77
N PHE A 44 -1.18 -6.80 12.53
CA PHE A 44 -2.45 -7.50 12.58
C PHE A 44 -3.55 -6.57 13.09
N VAL A 45 -3.38 -6.03 14.31
CA VAL A 45 -4.41 -5.22 14.96
C VAL A 45 -4.74 -3.97 14.14
N THR A 46 -3.72 -3.24 13.67
CA THR A 46 -3.94 -2.04 12.85
C THR A 46 -4.69 -2.36 11.57
N SER A 47 -4.30 -3.42 10.84
CA SER A 47 -4.93 -3.76 9.56
C SER A 47 -6.35 -4.29 9.77
N GLN A 48 -6.58 -5.14 10.76
CA GLN A 48 -7.91 -5.68 11.04
C GLN A 48 -8.87 -4.59 11.55
N PHE A 49 -8.41 -3.71 12.45
CA PHE A 49 -9.23 -2.58 12.90
C PHE A 49 -9.68 -1.71 11.73
N LEU A 50 -8.74 -1.30 10.87
CA LEU A 50 -9.05 -0.49 9.70
C LEU A 50 -10.00 -1.18 8.72
N LEU A 51 -9.81 -2.49 8.48
CA LEU A 51 -10.67 -3.25 7.59
C LEU A 51 -12.10 -3.33 8.15
N ILE A 52 -12.22 -3.85 9.38
CA ILE A 52 -13.50 -4.12 10.02
C ILE A 52 -14.29 -2.82 10.18
N SER A 53 -13.68 -1.80 10.78
CA SER A 53 -14.33 -0.49 10.92
C SER A 53 -14.66 0.12 9.56
N GLY A 54 -13.79 -0.05 8.56
CA GLY A 54 -14.04 0.42 7.21
C GLY A 54 -15.29 -0.18 6.58
N PHE A 55 -15.43 -1.51 6.65
CA PHE A 55 -16.62 -2.23 6.16
C PHE A 55 -17.89 -1.79 6.89
N TYR A 56 -17.86 -1.71 8.22
CA TYR A 56 -19.03 -1.29 8.99
C TYR A 56 -19.45 0.17 8.72
N LEU A 57 -18.49 1.10 8.60
CA LEU A 57 -18.81 2.52 8.35
C LEU A 57 -19.38 2.78 6.96
N ALA A 58 -19.03 1.95 5.97
CA ALA A 58 -19.59 1.98 4.63
C ALA A 58 -20.72 0.96 4.43
N ASP A 59 -21.17 0.32 5.50
CA ASP A 59 -22.22 -0.70 5.52
C ASP A 59 -22.00 -1.76 4.40
N PHE A 60 -20.76 -2.19 4.22
CA PHE A 60 -20.33 -3.20 3.23
C PHE A 60 -20.49 -2.81 1.76
N SER A 61 -20.83 -1.56 1.43
CA SER A 61 -20.90 -1.07 0.04
C SER A 61 -19.57 -1.08 -0.72
N GLN A 62 -18.44 -1.39 -0.07
CA GLN A 62 -17.21 -1.71 -0.78
C GLN A 62 -17.39 -2.89 -1.75
N LEU A 63 -18.23 -3.86 -1.37
CA LEU A 63 -18.46 -5.06 -2.15
C LEU A 63 -19.07 -4.72 -3.53
N ASP A 64 -19.77 -3.60 -3.69
CA ASP A 64 -20.30 -3.16 -4.99
C ASP A 64 -19.20 -2.97 -6.06
N TYR A 65 -17.95 -2.73 -5.64
CA TYR A 65 -16.81 -2.54 -6.53
C TYR A 65 -15.96 -3.80 -6.73
N GLY A 66 -16.34 -4.91 -6.10
CA GLY A 66 -15.60 -6.16 -6.19
C GLY A 66 -15.93 -6.97 -7.44
N SER A 67 -14.96 -7.73 -7.92
CA SER A 67 -15.16 -8.66 -9.03
C SER A 67 -15.06 -10.10 -8.53
N PRO A 68 -16.14 -10.91 -8.62
CA PRO A 68 -16.04 -12.34 -8.33
C PRO A 68 -15.20 -13.03 -9.43
N LEU A 69 -14.28 -13.89 -9.03
CA LEU A 69 -13.54 -14.80 -9.88
C LEU A 69 -13.91 -16.23 -9.48
N GLY A 70 -14.40 -17.00 -10.45
CA GLY A 70 -14.98 -18.31 -10.19
C GLY A 70 -14.96 -19.23 -11.40
N ILE A 71 -15.29 -20.50 -11.17
CA ILE A 71 -15.42 -21.52 -12.21
C ILE A 71 -16.83 -22.10 -12.11
N GLY A 72 -17.54 -22.18 -13.24
CA GLY A 72 -18.87 -22.82 -13.31
C GLY A 72 -19.94 -22.11 -12.47
N GLY A 73 -19.86 -20.78 -12.31
CA GLY A 73 -20.82 -19.99 -11.52
C GLY A 73 -20.52 -19.92 -10.01
N ASN A 74 -19.54 -20.69 -9.51
CA ASN A 74 -19.12 -20.64 -8.11
C ASN A 74 -18.00 -19.63 -7.92
N THR A 75 -18.20 -18.62 -7.07
CA THR A 75 -17.17 -17.65 -6.69
C THR A 75 -16.10 -18.31 -5.81
N ILE A 76 -14.86 -18.32 -6.30
CA ILE A 76 -13.69 -18.87 -5.58
C ILE A 76 -12.93 -17.75 -4.88
N ILE A 77 -12.71 -16.63 -5.56
CA ILE A 77 -12.00 -15.46 -5.04
C ILE A 77 -12.85 -14.23 -5.35
N TYR A 78 -12.92 -13.31 -4.40
CA TYR A 78 -13.59 -12.02 -4.60
C TYR A 78 -12.55 -10.91 -4.63
N PHE A 79 -12.24 -10.37 -5.80
CA PHE A 79 -11.22 -9.33 -5.95
C PHE A 79 -11.81 -7.98 -5.61
N LEU A 80 -11.39 -7.44 -4.47
CA LEU A 80 -11.75 -6.11 -4.01
C LEU A 80 -10.46 -5.30 -3.84
N ILE A 81 -10.27 -4.28 -4.67
CA ILE A 81 -9.05 -3.47 -4.68
C ILE A 81 -9.35 -2.12 -4.02
N PRO A 82 -8.51 -1.66 -3.07
CA PRO A 82 -7.22 -2.22 -2.64
C PRO A 82 -7.27 -3.19 -1.44
N GLU A 83 -8.45 -3.46 -0.88
CA GLU A 83 -8.67 -4.30 0.31
C GLU A 83 -8.02 -5.69 0.21
N SER A 84 -7.80 -6.21 -1.01
CA SER A 84 -7.11 -7.46 -1.29
C SER A 84 -5.68 -7.55 -0.73
N GLY A 85 -5.05 -6.43 -0.36
CA GLY A 85 -3.77 -6.45 0.37
C GLY A 85 -3.88 -6.98 1.82
N ASN A 86 -5.10 -7.13 2.34
CA ASN A 86 -5.45 -7.88 3.55
C ASN A 86 -6.33 -9.07 3.14
N PHE A 87 -5.73 -9.98 2.37
CA PHE A 87 -6.45 -10.86 1.46
C PHE A 87 -7.48 -11.75 2.17
N LEU A 88 -7.06 -12.55 3.15
CA LEU A 88 -7.95 -13.54 3.77
C LEU A 88 -9.12 -12.88 4.50
N SER A 89 -8.87 -11.78 5.22
CA SER A 89 -9.93 -11.07 5.91
C SER A 89 -10.93 -10.46 4.92
N ALA A 90 -10.46 -9.85 3.83
CA ALA A 90 -11.34 -9.34 2.77
C ALA A 90 -12.18 -10.48 2.12
N GLN A 91 -11.57 -11.65 1.91
CA GLN A 91 -12.26 -12.84 1.41
C GLN A 91 -13.35 -13.38 2.36
N ILE A 92 -13.17 -13.24 3.68
CA ILE A 92 -14.17 -13.63 4.68
C ILE A 92 -15.35 -12.67 4.63
N PHE A 93 -15.10 -11.36 4.63
CA PHE A 93 -16.15 -10.35 4.54
C PHE A 93 -17.00 -10.50 3.27
N ALA A 94 -16.35 -10.69 2.12
CA ALA A 94 -17.04 -10.89 0.84
C ALA A 94 -17.89 -12.17 0.76
N ARG A 95 -17.73 -13.12 1.70
CA ARG A 95 -18.55 -14.33 1.80
C ARG A 95 -19.64 -14.24 2.84
N MET A 96 -19.47 -13.40 3.85
CA MET A 96 -20.37 -13.27 4.98
C MET A 96 -21.47 -12.22 4.75
N TYR A 97 -21.21 -11.25 3.88
CA TYR A 97 -22.07 -10.10 3.67
C TYR A 97 -22.31 -9.90 2.18
N ASP A 98 -23.51 -9.43 1.87
CA ASP A 98 -23.88 -8.93 0.55
C ASP A 98 -23.69 -7.42 0.48
N SER A 99 -23.54 -6.91 -0.74
CA SER A 99 -23.46 -5.47 -0.96
C SER A 99 -24.83 -4.79 -0.84
N ILE A 100 -24.83 -3.50 -0.51
CA ILE A 100 -26.08 -2.76 -0.32
C ILE A 100 -26.82 -2.51 -1.63
N GLU A 101 -26.11 -2.20 -2.72
CA GLU A 101 -26.78 -1.97 -4.01
C GLU A 101 -27.45 -3.26 -4.49
N SER A 102 -26.87 -4.42 -4.20
CA SER A 102 -27.51 -5.74 -4.42
C SER A 102 -28.81 -5.89 -3.63
N GLY A 103 -28.94 -5.22 -2.48
CA GLY A 103 -30.14 -5.13 -1.65
C GLY A 103 -31.10 -3.99 -2.02
N GLY A 104 -30.81 -3.20 -3.06
CA GLY A 104 -31.69 -2.16 -3.59
C GLY A 104 -31.70 -0.83 -2.83
N ARG A 105 -30.70 -0.53 -1.99
CA ARG A 105 -30.57 0.80 -1.35
C ARG A 105 -29.47 1.62 -2.01
N TYR A 106 -29.59 2.94 -1.91
CA TYR A 106 -28.61 3.87 -2.49
C TYR A 106 -27.45 4.11 -1.50
N PRO A 107 -26.18 3.88 -1.89
CA PRO A 107 -25.05 4.10 -0.99
C PRO A 107 -24.89 5.56 -0.54
N THR A 108 -25.53 6.52 -1.20
CA THR A 108 -25.44 7.96 -0.85
C THR A 108 -26.08 8.30 0.50
N GLU A 109 -26.87 7.39 1.07
CA GLU A 109 -27.54 7.58 2.36
C GLU A 109 -26.66 7.22 3.56
N ILE A 110 -25.46 6.66 3.33
CA ILE A 110 -24.56 6.17 4.37
C ILE A 110 -23.63 7.30 4.83
N PRO A 111 -23.76 7.83 6.07
CA PRO A 111 -23.08 9.06 6.47
C PRO A 111 -21.55 8.96 6.49
N TRP A 112 -21.00 7.82 6.90
CA TRP A 112 -19.56 7.63 7.10
C TRP A 112 -18.90 6.80 5.99
N ARG A 113 -19.56 6.71 4.83
CA ARG A 113 -19.16 5.81 3.76
C ARG A 113 -17.78 6.10 3.22
N ASN A 114 -17.46 7.36 2.93
CA ASN A 114 -16.16 7.71 2.35
C ASN A 114 -15.03 7.41 3.32
N LEU A 115 -15.23 7.72 4.62
CA LEU A 115 -14.32 7.31 5.68
C LEU A 115 -14.17 5.78 5.72
N GLY A 116 -15.28 5.04 5.61
CA GLY A 116 -15.26 3.58 5.54
C GLY A 116 -14.44 3.04 4.36
N TYR A 117 -14.61 3.62 3.18
CA TYR A 117 -13.81 3.29 1.98
C TYR A 117 -12.32 3.58 2.20
N ILE A 118 -11.98 4.75 2.73
CA ILE A 118 -10.58 5.11 3.01
C ILE A 118 -9.98 4.12 4.02
N MET A 119 -10.66 3.84 5.14
CA MET A 119 -10.16 2.93 6.18
C MET A 119 -9.95 1.51 5.68
N SER A 120 -10.94 0.95 4.99
CA SER A 120 -10.82 -0.41 4.41
C SER A 120 -9.71 -0.48 3.37
N ALA A 121 -9.56 0.54 2.53
CA ALA A 121 -8.46 0.61 1.58
C ALA A 121 -7.08 0.79 2.23
N MET A 122 -6.98 1.60 3.28
CA MET A 122 -5.76 1.74 4.09
C MET A 122 -5.32 0.38 4.62
N SER A 123 -6.26 -0.46 5.07
CA SER A 123 -5.95 -1.83 5.51
C SER A 123 -5.25 -2.65 4.42
N GLY A 124 -5.75 -2.59 3.18
CA GLY A 124 -5.14 -3.27 2.04
C GLY A 124 -3.70 -2.84 1.79
N PHE A 125 -3.46 -1.52 1.66
CA PHE A 125 -2.11 -1.01 1.44
C PHE A 125 -1.17 -1.29 2.61
N LEU A 126 -1.62 -1.07 3.85
CA LEU A 126 -0.82 -1.37 5.04
C LEU A 126 -0.53 -2.87 5.18
N GLY A 127 -1.43 -3.75 4.71
CA GLY A 127 -1.17 -5.18 4.60
C GLY A 127 -0.01 -5.51 3.65
N ILE A 128 0.05 -4.86 2.48
CA ILE A 128 1.19 -4.97 1.57
C ILE A 128 2.47 -4.48 2.25
N PHE A 129 2.46 -3.30 2.87
CA PHE A 129 3.64 -2.77 3.56
C PHE A 129 4.05 -3.58 4.79
N SER A 130 3.12 -4.31 5.42
CA SER A 130 3.43 -5.30 6.45
C SER A 130 4.33 -6.41 5.88
N ALA A 131 3.99 -6.94 4.70
CA ALA A 131 4.80 -7.95 4.01
C ALA A 131 6.19 -7.42 3.65
N VAL A 132 6.26 -6.21 3.09
CA VAL A 132 7.52 -5.56 2.72
C VAL A 132 8.40 -5.28 3.96
N HIS A 133 7.79 -4.85 5.07
CA HIS A 133 8.50 -4.63 6.33
C HIS A 133 9.08 -5.93 6.89
N ALA A 134 8.29 -7.01 6.88
CA ALA A 134 8.75 -8.32 7.33
C ALA A 134 9.91 -8.85 6.46
N ALA A 135 9.84 -8.69 5.14
CA ALA A 135 10.94 -9.01 4.23
C ALA A 135 12.21 -8.22 4.57
N GLY A 136 12.08 -6.90 4.82
CA GLY A 136 13.22 -6.07 5.19
C GLY A 136 13.85 -6.41 6.55
N ILE A 137 13.11 -6.99 7.49
CA ILE A 137 13.68 -7.48 8.76
C ILE A 137 14.62 -8.64 8.47
N LEU A 138 14.17 -9.55 7.60
CA LEU A 138 14.93 -10.73 7.24
C LEU A 138 16.22 -10.34 6.51
N SER A 139 16.16 -9.47 5.49
CA SER A 139 17.35 -8.96 4.80
C SER A 139 18.37 -8.30 5.74
N ARG A 140 17.91 -7.59 6.77
CA ARG A 140 18.80 -7.02 7.80
C ARG A 140 19.37 -8.08 8.73
N SER A 141 18.56 -9.07 9.11
CA SER A 141 18.96 -10.12 10.06
C SER A 141 19.98 -11.09 9.47
N SER A 142 19.91 -11.34 8.15
CA SER A 142 20.85 -12.20 7.42
C SER A 142 22.20 -11.53 7.19
N ALA A 143 22.26 -10.20 7.21
CA ALA A 143 23.49 -9.46 6.98
C ALA A 143 24.57 -9.81 8.01
N SER A 144 25.79 -10.09 7.56
CA SER A 144 26.92 -10.41 8.45
C SER A 144 27.45 -9.17 9.17
N SER A 145 27.43 -8.02 8.52
CA SER A 145 27.94 -6.77 9.08
C SER A 145 27.03 -6.21 10.19
N SER A 146 27.63 -5.92 11.34
CA SER A 146 26.94 -5.23 12.45
C SER A 146 26.41 -3.86 12.02
N HIS A 147 27.15 -3.15 11.16
CA HIS A 147 26.71 -1.86 10.63
C HIS A 147 25.46 -2.01 9.75
N ALA A 148 25.42 -3.02 8.87
CA ALA A 148 24.26 -3.30 8.03
C ALA A 148 22.99 -3.55 8.85
N LYS A 149 23.12 -4.20 10.01
CA LYS A 149 22.01 -4.41 10.95
C LYS A 149 21.47 -3.11 11.54
N THR A 150 22.24 -2.03 11.57
CA THR A 150 21.79 -0.72 12.10
C THR A 150 21.12 0.18 11.05
N LEU A 151 21.26 -0.15 9.76
CA LEU A 151 20.62 0.60 8.68
C LEU A 151 19.09 0.53 8.76
N LEU A 152 18.44 1.50 8.12
CA LEU A 152 16.98 1.56 8.05
C LEU A 152 16.45 0.28 7.39
N ASN A 153 15.38 -0.29 7.95
CA ASN A 153 14.69 -1.43 7.33
C ASN A 153 14.20 -1.03 5.92
N PRO A 154 14.50 -1.81 4.86
CA PRO A 154 14.07 -1.49 3.50
C PRO A 154 12.56 -1.29 3.36
N GLY A 155 11.75 -2.11 4.02
CA GLY A 155 10.30 -1.93 4.05
C GLY A 155 9.84 -0.72 4.83
N SER A 156 10.54 -0.31 5.89
CA SER A 156 10.30 0.98 6.54
C SER A 156 10.64 2.15 5.61
N ALA A 157 11.72 2.06 4.83
CA ALA A 157 12.06 3.09 3.84
C ALA A 157 10.94 3.22 2.78
N ALA A 158 10.45 2.09 2.27
CA ALA A 158 9.34 2.04 1.32
C ALA A 158 8.05 2.64 1.90
N LEU A 159 7.69 2.23 3.13
CA LEU A 159 6.49 2.72 3.82
C LEU A 159 6.57 4.21 4.10
N LEU A 160 7.73 4.72 4.54
CA LEU A 160 7.92 6.15 4.77
C LEU A 160 7.75 6.94 3.48
N SER A 161 8.35 6.48 2.37
CA SER A 161 8.16 7.10 1.06
C SER A 161 6.70 7.03 0.59
N PHE A 162 5.99 5.95 0.93
CA PHE A 162 4.59 5.80 0.56
C PHE A 162 3.68 6.75 1.35
N MET A 163 3.92 6.87 2.66
CA MET A 163 3.17 7.78 3.55
C MET A 163 3.37 9.24 3.19
N LEU A 164 4.62 9.61 2.89
CA LEU A 164 4.97 10.94 2.41
C LEU A 164 6.02 10.80 1.28
N PRO A 165 5.68 11.17 0.04
CA PRO A 165 6.56 11.01 -1.11
C PRO A 165 7.99 11.48 -0.84
N GLY A 166 8.97 10.59 -1.08
CA GLY A 166 10.39 10.90 -0.94
C GLY A 166 10.94 10.86 0.49
N LEU A 167 10.11 10.68 1.52
CA LEU A 167 10.57 10.62 2.92
C LEU A 167 11.50 9.43 3.19
N GLY A 168 11.25 8.29 2.55
CA GLY A 168 12.13 7.11 2.61
C GLY A 168 13.54 7.39 2.09
N HIS A 169 13.65 8.05 0.93
CA HIS A 169 14.94 8.50 0.38
C HIS A 169 15.64 9.48 1.31
N TYR A 170 14.89 10.45 1.85
CA TYR A 170 15.46 11.43 2.76
C TYR A 170 16.05 10.77 4.01
N LYS A 171 15.32 9.80 4.60
CA LYS A 171 15.74 9.07 5.79
C LYS A 171 16.90 8.10 5.55
N THR A 172 17.06 7.59 4.33
CA THR A 172 18.23 6.81 3.93
C THR A 172 19.42 7.67 3.48
N GLY A 173 19.37 8.99 3.71
CA GLY A 173 20.48 9.92 3.40
C GLY A 173 20.46 10.51 1.99
N ARG A 174 19.56 10.06 1.12
CA ARG A 174 19.44 10.49 -0.29
C ARG A 174 18.56 11.73 -0.42
N LYS A 175 18.95 12.81 0.27
CA LYS A 175 18.14 14.02 0.44
C LYS A 175 17.70 14.65 -0.88
N PHE A 176 18.63 14.85 -1.82
CA PHE A 176 18.31 15.45 -3.12
C PHE A 176 17.26 14.63 -3.88
N LYS A 177 17.46 13.30 -3.96
CA LYS A 177 16.51 12.41 -4.62
C LYS A 177 15.15 12.41 -3.93
N GLY A 178 15.12 12.43 -2.59
CA GLY A 178 13.89 12.53 -1.82
C GLY A 178 13.11 13.81 -2.10
N VAL A 179 13.79 14.97 -2.12
CA VAL A 179 13.14 16.25 -2.45
C VAL A 179 12.68 16.30 -3.90
N LEU A 180 13.50 15.81 -4.85
CA LEU A 180 13.15 15.83 -6.27
C LEU A 180 11.94 14.95 -6.57
N LEU A 181 11.96 13.69 -6.14
CA LEU A 181 10.85 12.76 -6.36
C LEU A 181 9.62 13.19 -5.57
N GLY A 182 9.79 13.50 -4.28
CA GLY A 182 8.69 13.91 -3.41
C GLY A 182 8.02 15.20 -3.90
N GLY A 183 8.81 16.21 -4.25
CA GLY A 183 8.32 17.48 -4.78
C GLY A 183 7.61 17.32 -6.12
N SER A 184 8.13 16.51 -7.03
CA SER A 184 7.51 16.27 -8.34
C SER A 184 6.18 15.54 -8.22
N ILE A 185 6.12 14.49 -7.39
CA ILE A 185 4.90 13.72 -7.16
C ILE A 185 3.85 14.59 -6.45
N MET A 186 4.24 15.36 -5.44
CA MET A 186 3.31 16.24 -4.74
C MET A 186 2.82 17.39 -5.61
N ALA A 187 3.67 17.97 -6.45
CA ALA A 187 3.23 18.97 -7.42
C ALA A 187 2.21 18.38 -8.40
N LEU A 188 2.46 17.18 -8.92
CA LEU A 188 1.53 16.49 -9.83
C LEU A 188 0.18 16.22 -9.14
N PHE A 189 0.22 15.72 -7.91
CA PHE A 189 -1.00 15.45 -7.13
C PHE A 189 -1.79 16.72 -6.82
N ILE A 190 -1.12 17.78 -6.33
CA ILE A 190 -1.79 19.05 -5.97
C ILE A 190 -2.39 19.71 -7.21
N VAL A 191 -1.65 19.78 -8.33
CA VAL A 191 -2.18 20.32 -9.58
C VAL A 191 -3.39 19.51 -10.04
N GLY A 192 -3.32 18.17 -9.95
CA GLY A 192 -4.46 17.32 -10.27
C GLY A 192 -5.69 17.63 -9.40
N MET A 193 -5.52 17.70 -8.08
CA MET A 193 -6.61 18.05 -7.16
C MET A 193 -7.19 19.44 -7.45
N MET A 194 -6.37 20.43 -7.82
CA MET A 194 -6.84 21.76 -8.21
C MET A 194 -7.66 21.75 -9.49
N LEU A 195 -7.26 20.97 -10.50
CA LEU A 195 -8.02 20.81 -11.75
C LEU A 195 -9.35 20.07 -11.54
N GLY A 196 -9.38 19.21 -10.52
CA GLY A 196 -10.53 18.47 -10.04
C GLY A 196 -11.44 19.20 -9.05
N ASP A 197 -11.18 20.48 -8.77
CA ASP A 197 -11.86 21.27 -7.72
C ASP A 197 -11.96 20.53 -6.38
N TRP A 198 -10.92 19.76 -6.06
CA TRP A 198 -10.80 18.90 -4.88
C TRP A 198 -11.88 17.82 -4.74
N ALA A 199 -12.78 17.66 -5.71
CA ALA A 199 -13.85 16.66 -5.71
C ALA A 199 -13.48 15.35 -6.42
N ASP A 200 -12.30 15.28 -7.06
CA ASP A 200 -11.81 14.12 -7.83
C ASP A 200 -11.60 12.85 -6.99
N PHE A 201 -11.37 12.96 -5.68
CA PHE A 201 -11.01 11.83 -4.81
C PHE A 201 -12.26 11.10 -4.28
N ASP A 202 -13.10 10.59 -5.19
CA ASP A 202 -14.39 9.95 -4.87
C ASP A 202 -14.49 8.56 -5.53
N ARG A 203 -14.58 7.51 -4.69
CA ARG A 203 -14.70 6.11 -5.14
C ARG A 203 -15.99 5.85 -5.90
N GLN A 204 -17.09 6.50 -5.54
CA GLN A 204 -18.39 6.24 -6.16
C GLN A 204 -18.42 6.73 -7.61
N ARG A 205 -17.80 7.88 -7.86
CA ARG A 205 -17.75 8.45 -9.20
C ARG A 205 -16.65 7.84 -10.05
N HIS A 206 -15.48 7.56 -9.45
CA HIS A 206 -14.26 7.22 -10.16
C HIS A 206 -13.56 6.00 -9.57
N SER A 207 -14.29 4.92 -9.33
CA SER A 207 -13.82 3.73 -8.59
C SER A 207 -12.44 3.21 -9.00
N TYR A 208 -12.17 3.11 -10.31
CA TYR A 208 -10.88 2.66 -10.83
C TYR A 208 -9.74 3.67 -10.62
N TYR A 209 -9.99 4.96 -10.87
CA TYR A 209 -8.99 6.02 -10.66
C TYR A 209 -8.69 6.23 -9.18
N TRP A 210 -9.71 6.06 -8.33
CA TRP A 210 -9.63 6.16 -6.89
C TRP A 210 -8.62 5.18 -6.30
N VAL A 211 -8.56 3.94 -6.81
CA VAL A 211 -7.51 2.98 -6.42
C VAL A 211 -6.12 3.55 -6.67
N GLY A 212 -5.91 4.14 -7.85
CA GLY A 212 -4.65 4.78 -8.20
C GLY A 212 -4.34 6.01 -7.34
N GLN A 213 -5.35 6.82 -7.02
CA GLN A 213 -5.20 7.96 -6.10
C GLN A 213 -4.86 7.50 -4.67
N MET A 214 -5.40 6.38 -4.20
CA MET A 214 -5.08 5.82 -2.88
C MET A 214 -3.62 5.37 -2.77
N CYS A 215 -2.93 5.10 -3.88
CA CYS A 215 -1.50 4.85 -3.91
C CYS A 215 -0.65 6.09 -3.52
N MET A 216 -1.27 7.27 -3.41
CA MET A 216 -0.63 8.48 -2.85
C MET A 216 -0.34 8.33 -1.34
N GLY A 217 -0.84 7.26 -0.71
CA GLY A 217 -0.58 6.92 0.68
C GLY A 217 -1.04 8.00 1.65
N GLY A 218 -0.34 8.16 2.77
CA GLY A 218 -0.74 9.05 3.86
C GLY A 218 -1.09 10.47 3.40
N SER A 219 -0.32 11.03 2.47
CA SER A 219 -0.61 12.36 1.89
C SER A 219 -1.96 12.40 1.15
N GLY A 220 -2.26 11.42 0.29
CA GLY A 220 -3.55 11.36 -0.42
C GLY A 220 -4.71 10.99 0.49
N TRP A 221 -4.50 10.10 1.46
CA TRP A 221 -5.54 9.72 2.43
C TRP A 221 -5.97 10.90 3.29
N LEU A 222 -5.00 11.72 3.73
CA LEU A 222 -5.29 12.96 4.44
C LEU A 222 -6.05 13.94 3.55
N THR A 223 -5.62 14.11 2.30
CA THR A 223 -6.33 14.99 1.36
C THR A 223 -7.77 14.51 1.11
N ALA A 224 -7.99 13.20 0.95
CA ALA A 224 -9.33 12.63 0.73
C ALA A 224 -10.28 12.90 1.92
N LEU A 225 -9.77 12.83 3.16
CA LEU A 225 -10.54 13.19 4.35
C LEU A 225 -10.88 14.68 4.39
N MET A 226 -9.94 15.55 3.98
CA MET A 226 -10.15 17.00 3.97
C MET A 226 -11.06 17.45 2.83
N SER A 227 -11.06 16.74 1.71
CA SER A 227 -11.81 17.09 0.51
C SER A 227 -13.16 16.37 0.40
N GLU A 228 -13.54 15.54 1.38
CA GLU A 228 -14.83 14.83 1.40
C GLU A 228 -16.06 15.73 1.12
N PRO A 229 -16.15 16.96 1.68
CA PRO A 229 -17.29 17.82 1.44
C PRO A 229 -17.36 18.37 0.01
N ALA A 230 -16.25 18.34 -0.75
CA ALA A 230 -16.20 18.84 -2.11
C ALA A 230 -16.94 17.87 -3.04
N LYS A 231 -17.93 18.39 -3.77
CA LYS A 231 -18.70 17.66 -4.77
C LYS A 231 -18.73 18.45 -6.05
N PHE A 232 -18.62 17.76 -7.19
CA PHE A 232 -18.84 18.39 -8.47
C PHE A 232 -20.27 18.89 -8.58
N THR A 233 -20.43 20.21 -8.69
CA THR A 233 -21.73 20.87 -8.92
C THR A 233 -21.98 21.15 -10.39
N SER A 234 -20.96 20.98 -11.23
CA SER A 234 -21.01 21.19 -12.68
C SER A 234 -19.98 20.30 -13.40
N VAL A 235 -20.08 20.22 -14.73
CA VAL A 235 -19.07 19.55 -15.56
C VAL A 235 -17.89 20.50 -15.72
N MET A 236 -16.71 20.11 -15.24
CA MET A 236 -15.52 20.96 -15.30
C MET A 236 -14.66 20.66 -16.54
N PRO A 237 -14.09 21.69 -17.21
CA PRO A 237 -13.34 21.50 -18.45
C PRO A 237 -12.11 20.57 -18.35
N TYR A 238 -11.49 20.49 -17.18
CA TYR A 238 -10.21 19.78 -16.97
C TYR A 238 -10.32 18.62 -15.98
N GLN A 239 -11.54 18.18 -15.67
CA GLN A 239 -11.77 17.13 -14.68
C GLN A 239 -11.00 15.84 -15.00
N ASP A 240 -11.03 15.38 -16.25
CA ASP A 240 -10.34 14.15 -16.65
C ASP A 240 -8.82 14.27 -16.54
N VAL A 241 -8.30 15.48 -16.74
CA VAL A 241 -6.87 15.79 -16.56
C VAL A 241 -6.51 15.75 -15.07
N GLY A 242 -7.37 16.29 -14.20
CA GLY A 242 -7.21 16.23 -12.74
C GLY A 242 -7.13 14.79 -12.23
N LEU A 243 -8.07 13.94 -12.66
CA LEU A 243 -8.08 12.50 -12.35
C LEU A 243 -6.81 11.81 -12.84
N LEU A 244 -6.41 12.06 -14.09
CA LEU A 244 -5.19 11.46 -14.64
C LEU A 244 -3.95 11.87 -13.84
N PHE A 245 -3.84 13.14 -13.45
CA PHE A 245 -2.70 13.66 -12.69
C PHE A 245 -2.63 13.05 -11.29
N THR A 246 -3.75 13.03 -10.57
CA THR A 246 -3.81 12.48 -9.21
C THR A 246 -3.56 10.96 -9.18
N THR A 247 -4.14 10.21 -10.12
CA THR A 247 -3.89 8.77 -10.26
C THR A 247 -2.43 8.48 -10.66
N ALA A 248 -1.88 9.23 -11.63
CA ALA A 248 -0.48 9.07 -12.03
C ALA A 248 0.48 9.38 -10.87
N ALA A 249 0.20 10.42 -10.07
CA ALA A 249 0.97 10.74 -8.88
C ALA A 249 0.99 9.57 -7.87
N GLY A 250 -0.16 8.93 -7.64
CA GLY A 250 -0.22 7.76 -6.78
C GLY A 250 0.62 6.59 -7.30
N PHE A 251 0.60 6.29 -8.61
CA PHE A 251 1.47 5.25 -9.17
C PHE A 251 2.95 5.62 -9.10
N PHE A 252 3.33 6.87 -9.36
CA PHE A 252 4.70 7.33 -9.17
C PHE A 252 5.15 7.25 -7.71
N ASN A 253 4.22 7.42 -6.75
CA ASN A 253 4.53 7.22 -5.34
C ASN A 253 4.90 5.76 -5.03
N ILE A 254 4.21 4.78 -5.63
CA ILE A 254 4.60 3.36 -5.53
C ILE A 254 5.99 3.13 -6.13
N VAL A 255 6.27 3.70 -7.32
CA VAL A 255 7.60 3.60 -7.95
C VAL A 255 8.68 4.20 -7.04
N ALA A 256 8.42 5.36 -6.44
CA ALA A 256 9.34 5.98 -5.49
C ALA A 256 9.54 5.11 -4.24
N SER A 257 8.47 4.49 -3.71
CA SER A 257 8.57 3.56 -2.58
C SER A 257 9.38 2.30 -2.91
N LEU A 258 9.22 1.73 -4.11
CA LEU A 258 10.02 0.61 -4.58
C LEU A 258 11.48 1.00 -4.75
N ASP A 259 11.77 2.18 -5.29
CA ASP A 259 13.14 2.67 -5.36
C ASP A 259 13.73 2.91 -3.97
N ALA A 260 12.97 3.46 -3.01
CA ALA A 260 13.41 3.62 -1.63
C ALA A 260 13.73 2.28 -0.96
N PHE A 261 12.90 1.26 -1.19
CA PHE A 261 13.16 -0.12 -0.75
C PHE A 261 14.49 -0.62 -1.30
N HIS A 262 14.62 -0.60 -2.63
CA HIS A 262 15.77 -1.14 -3.33
C HIS A 262 17.07 -0.46 -2.90
N ARG A 263 17.05 0.86 -2.71
CA ARG A 263 18.21 1.63 -2.25
C ARG A 263 18.63 1.27 -0.83
N ALA A 264 17.67 1.08 0.07
CA ALA A 264 17.95 0.67 1.44
C ALA A 264 18.48 -0.77 1.51
N GLU A 265 17.95 -1.67 0.68
CA GLU A 265 18.44 -3.05 0.57
C GLU A 265 19.85 -3.10 -0.03
N HIS A 266 20.10 -2.34 -1.08
CA HIS A 266 21.43 -2.23 -1.70
C HIS A 266 22.50 -1.76 -0.71
N ASP A 267 22.18 -0.82 0.19
CA ASP A 267 23.12 -0.37 1.23
C ASP A 267 23.47 -1.49 2.23
N ILE A 268 22.54 -2.41 2.49
CA ILE A 268 22.78 -3.58 3.34
C ILE A 268 23.69 -4.57 2.60
N LEU A 269 23.39 -4.85 1.32
CA LEU A 269 24.10 -5.85 0.53
C LEU A 269 25.54 -5.48 0.19
N ILE A 270 25.86 -4.19 -0.04
CA ILE A 270 27.25 -3.76 -0.26
C ILE A 270 28.13 -4.02 0.98
N LEU A 271 27.52 -4.00 2.17
CA LEU A 271 28.24 -4.23 3.42
C LEU A 271 28.42 -5.72 3.73
N GLU A 272 27.94 -6.63 2.88
CA GLU A 272 28.23 -8.04 2.98
C GLU A 272 29.63 -8.34 2.43
N PRO A 273 30.47 -9.10 3.13
CA PRO A 273 31.75 -9.53 2.59
C PRO A 273 31.51 -10.39 1.34
N SER A 274 32.29 -10.16 0.28
CA SER A 274 32.27 -11.01 -0.91
C SER A 274 32.71 -12.42 -0.51
N ASN A 275 31.76 -13.32 -0.30
CA ASN A 275 32.04 -14.72 0.07
C ASN A 275 32.53 -15.57 -1.13
N ASP A 276 33.27 -14.98 -2.07
CA ASP A 276 33.97 -15.71 -3.14
C ASP A 276 35.47 -15.76 -2.84
N ILE A 277 35.84 -16.41 -1.73
CA ILE A 277 37.14 -17.08 -1.60
C ILE A 277 36.91 -18.37 -0.80
N SER A 278 36.69 -19.49 -1.50
CA SER A 278 37.37 -20.79 -1.32
C SER A 278 36.49 -21.97 -1.76
N GLU A 279 36.68 -22.43 -3.00
CA GLU A 279 36.95 -23.84 -3.30
C GLU A 279 38.26 -23.91 -4.09
#